data_AF-A0A349ALX9-F1
#
_entry.id   AF-A0A349ALX9-F1
#
_cell.length_a   1.000
_cell.length_b   1.000
_cell.length_c   1.000
_cell.angle_alpha   90.00
_cell.angle_beta   90.00
_cell.angle_gamma   90.00
#
_symmetry.space_group_name_H-M   'P 1'
#
loop_
_entity.id
_entity.type
_entity.pdbx_description
1 polymer ?
#
loop_
_entity_poly.entity_id
_entity_poly.type
_entity_poly.pdbx_seq_one_letter_code
_entity_poly.pdbx_strand_id
1 'polypeptide(L)'
;MSVIEEVKQKTDIVEIVGQYTKLTKAGKNLKGLCPFHSEKHGSFFIYPDEQRWHCFGACNEGGDVFSFIMKQQNITFGDALRILAEKAGIEVPSIGGQKEDREKYDKIYQVNQAAAQYF
;
A
#
# COMPACT_ATOMS: atom_id res chain seq x y z
N MET A 1 15.95 -13.18 8.46
CA MET A 1 14.66 -12.74 7.90
C MET A 1 14.74 -11.24 7.72
N SER A 2 14.35 -10.75 6.55
CA SER A 2 14.25 -9.31 6.31
C SER A 2 12.99 -8.75 6.97
N VAL A 3 13.01 -7.46 7.32
CA VAL A 3 11.81 -6.75 7.85
C VAL A 3 10.63 -6.89 6.90
N ILE A 4 10.88 -6.88 5.58
CA ILE A 4 9.84 -7.04 4.55
C ILE A 4 9.18 -8.41 4.63
N GLU A 5 9.96 -9.48 4.79
CA GLU A 5 9.42 -10.85 4.94
C GLU A 5 8.62 -11.00 6.22
N GLU A 6 9.08 -10.41 7.32
CA GLU A 6 8.36 -10.47 8.60
C GLU A 6 7.00 -9.77 8.51
N VAL A 7 6.95 -8.59 7.87
CA VAL A 7 5.70 -7.86 7.62
C VAL A 7 4.76 -8.68 6.74
N LYS A 8 5.26 -9.32 5.68
CA LYS A 8 4.45 -10.21 4.84
C LYS A 8 3.88 -11.39 5.62
N GLN A 9 4.67 -12.01 6.50
CA GLN A 9 4.23 -13.17 7.28
C GLN A 9 3.17 -12.83 8.33
N LYS A 10 3.22 -11.62 8.89
CA LYS A 10 2.26 -11.15 9.90
C LYS A 10 1.03 -10.46 9.32
N THR A 11 0.96 -10.29 8.00
CA THR A 11 -0.14 -9.60 7.34
C THR A 11 -0.92 -10.56 6.46
N ASP A 12 -2.21 -10.76 6.75
CA ASP A 12 -3.10 -11.51 5.86
C ASP A 12 -3.77 -10.57 4.85
N ILE A 13 -3.56 -10.85 3.56
CA ILE A 13 -4.21 -10.12 2.47
C ILE A 13 -5.74 -10.13 2.58
N VAL A 14 -6.35 -11.21 3.09
CA VAL A 14 -7.80 -11.31 3.24
C VAL A 14 -8.32 -10.29 4.24
N GLU A 15 -7.63 -10.15 5.36
CA GLU A 15 -7.98 -9.18 6.41
C GLU A 15 -7.80 -7.75 5.93
N ILE A 16 -6.72 -7.47 5.19
CA ILE A 16 -6.45 -6.14 4.63
C ILE A 16 -7.51 -5.77 3.59
N VAL A 17 -7.76 -6.61 2.60
CA VAL A 17 -8.72 -6.29 1.53
C VAL A 17 -10.16 -6.28 2.04
N GLY A 18 -10.49 -7.14 3.00
CA GLY A 18 -11.82 -7.21 3.61
C GLY A 18 -12.26 -5.91 4.29
N GLN A 19 -11.32 -5.01 4.62
CA GLN A 19 -11.62 -3.67 5.13
C GLN A 19 -12.18 -2.72 4.05
N TYR A 20 -11.92 -3.00 2.77
CA TYR A 20 -12.26 -2.10 1.64
C TYR A 20 -13.40 -2.62 0.77
N THR A 21 -13.57 -3.94 0.68
CA THR A 21 -14.63 -4.54 -0.13
C THR A 21 -15.18 -5.80 0.53
N LYS A 22 -16.46 -6.07 0.31
CA LYS A 22 -17.11 -7.26 0.84
C LYS A 22 -16.65 -8.48 0.03
N LEU A 23 -16.07 -9.45 0.73
CA LEU A 23 -15.58 -10.69 0.14
C LEU A 23 -16.57 -11.83 0.34
N THR A 24 -16.67 -12.70 -0.66
CA THR A 24 -17.50 -13.90 -0.68
C THR A 24 -16.68 -15.08 -1.15
N LYS A 25 -16.99 -16.30 -0.68
CA LYS A 25 -16.27 -17.51 -1.10
C LYS A 25 -16.52 -17.83 -2.58
N ALA A 26 -15.45 -18.24 -3.26
CA ALA A 26 -15.44 -18.72 -4.64
C ALA A 26 -14.49 -19.92 -4.75
N GLY A 27 -14.97 -21.11 -4.37
CA GLY A 27 -14.12 -22.30 -4.21
C GLY A 27 -13.10 -22.10 -3.08
N LYS A 28 -11.82 -22.30 -3.40
CA LYS A 28 -10.69 -22.03 -2.49
C LYS A 28 -10.32 -20.54 -2.37
N ASN A 29 -10.83 -19.72 -3.29
CA ASN A 29 -10.52 -18.30 -3.37
C ASN A 29 -11.65 -17.46 -2.77
N LEU A 30 -11.42 -16.17 -2.66
CA LEU A 30 -12.43 -15.18 -2.33
C LEU A 30 -12.66 -14.25 -3.53
N LYS A 31 -13.88 -13.75 -3.67
CA LYS A 31 -14.24 -12.76 -4.69
C LYS A 31 -15.03 -11.58 -4.10
N GLY A 32 -14.90 -10.42 -4.72
CA GLY A 32 -15.63 -9.20 -4.38
C GLY A 32 -15.72 -8.24 -5.56
N LEU A 33 -16.32 -7.07 -5.33
CA LEU A 33 -16.23 -5.95 -6.27
C LEU A 33 -14.83 -5.33 -6.17
N CYS A 34 -14.28 -4.95 -7.32
CA CYS A 34 -13.00 -4.25 -7.34
C CYS A 34 -13.08 -2.90 -6.62
N PRO A 35 -12.15 -2.60 -5.69
CA PRO A 35 -12.08 -1.29 -5.04
C PRO A 35 -11.44 -0.21 -5.95
N PHE A 36 -10.84 -0.61 -7.08
CA PHE A 36 -10.07 0.28 -7.96
C PHE A 36 -10.84 0.77 -9.20
N HIS A 37 -11.97 0.14 -9.54
CA HIS A 37 -12.85 0.58 -10.63
C HIS A 37 -14.29 0.21 -10.33
N SER A 38 -15.23 0.94 -10.92
CA SER A 38 -16.65 0.65 -10.74
C SER A 38 -17.14 -0.47 -11.66
N GLU A 39 -17.79 -1.47 -11.09
CA GLU A 39 -18.36 -2.61 -11.82
C GLU A 39 -19.62 -3.16 -11.15
N LYS A 40 -20.41 -3.93 -11.90
CA LYS A 40 -21.64 -4.58 -11.39
C LYS A 40 -21.42 -6.02 -10.92
N HIS A 41 -20.44 -6.72 -11.49
CA HIS A 41 -20.14 -8.11 -11.19
C HIS A 41 -18.77 -8.19 -10.54
N GLY A 42 -18.63 -9.03 -9.50
CA GLY A 42 -17.35 -9.16 -8.80
C GLY A 42 -16.27 -9.79 -9.68
N SER A 43 -15.32 -8.98 -10.13
CA SER A 43 -14.15 -9.42 -10.91
C SER A 43 -12.87 -9.46 -10.08
N PHE A 44 -12.93 -9.03 -8.82
CA PHE A 44 -11.79 -9.00 -7.90
C PHE A 44 -11.67 -10.32 -7.15
N PHE A 45 -10.54 -11.00 -7.29
CA PHE A 45 -10.24 -12.27 -6.65
C PHE A 45 -9.05 -12.17 -5.71
N ILE A 46 -9.12 -12.89 -4.60
CA ILE A 46 -8.04 -13.08 -3.63
C ILE A 46 -7.75 -14.57 -3.56
N TYR A 47 -6.45 -14.89 -3.54
CA TYR A 47 -5.90 -16.23 -3.42
C TYR A 47 -5.21 -16.33 -2.05
N PRO A 48 -5.92 -16.78 -0.99
CA PRO A 48 -5.38 -16.73 0.38
C PRO A 48 -4.11 -17.56 0.56
N ASP A 49 -4.05 -18.75 -0.06
CA ASP A 49 -2.87 -19.63 0.00
C ASP A 49 -1.62 -18.99 -0.62
N GLU A 50 -1.82 -18.12 -1.62
CA GLU A 50 -0.76 -17.45 -2.38
C GLU A 50 -0.51 -16.01 -1.87
N GLN A 51 -1.29 -15.54 -0.89
CA GLN A 51 -1.25 -14.18 -0.34
C GLN A 51 -1.21 -13.07 -1.42
N ARG A 52 -2.01 -13.26 -2.48
CA ARG A 52 -2.11 -12.31 -3.61
C ARG A 52 -3.55 -12.05 -4.03
N TRP A 53 -3.73 -10.99 -4.81
CA TRP A 53 -4.99 -10.62 -5.44
C TRP A 53 -4.82 -10.41 -6.95
N HIS A 54 -5.93 -10.55 -7.68
CA HIS A 54 -6.02 -10.17 -9.08
C HIS A 54 -7.44 -9.76 -9.41
N CYS A 55 -7.59 -8.71 -10.20
CA CYS A 55 -8.85 -8.24 -10.72
C CYS A 55 -8.91 -8.53 -12.22
N PHE A 56 -9.91 -9.31 -12.64
CA PHE A 56 -10.14 -9.67 -14.05
C PHE A 56 -11.09 -8.69 -14.76
N GLY A 57 -11.33 -7.53 -14.16
CA GLY A 57 -12.17 -6.47 -14.72
C GLY A 57 -11.38 -5.51 -15.62
N ALA A 58 -11.90 -4.29 -15.79
CA ALA A 58 -11.31 -3.29 -16.66
C ALA A 58 -9.91 -2.82 -16.22
N CYS A 59 -9.58 -2.89 -14.93
CA CYS A 59 -8.24 -2.52 -14.46
C CYS A 59 -7.19 -3.59 -14.82
N ASN A 60 -7.55 -4.88 -14.82
CA ASN A 60 -6.63 -5.99 -15.08
C ASN A 60 -5.34 -5.95 -14.24
N GLU A 61 -5.50 -5.68 -12.94
CA GLU A 61 -4.37 -5.52 -12.02
C GLU A 61 -4.32 -6.62 -10.98
N GLY A 62 -3.14 -6.86 -10.43
CA GLY A 62 -2.93 -7.81 -9.35
C GLY A 62 -1.60 -7.59 -8.66
N GLY A 63 -1.42 -8.28 -7.55
CA GLY A 63 -0.19 -8.20 -6.77
C GLY A 63 -0.38 -8.76 -5.38
N ASP A 64 0.53 -8.38 -4.49
CA ASP A 64 0.49 -8.74 -3.08
C ASP A 64 -0.19 -7.64 -2.24
N VAL A 65 -0.14 -7.80 -0.92
CA VAL A 65 -0.70 -6.84 0.04
C VAL A 65 -0.07 -5.45 -0.04
N PHE A 66 1.22 -5.35 -0.38
CA PHE A 66 1.87 -4.06 -0.58
C PHE A 66 1.32 -3.37 -1.83
N SER A 67 1.25 -4.11 -2.93
CA SER A 67 0.72 -3.62 -4.20
C SER A 67 -0.72 -3.12 -4.03
N PHE A 68 -1.53 -3.83 -3.23
CA PHE A 68 -2.88 -3.42 -2.88
C PHE A 68 -2.91 -2.06 -2.16
N ILE A 69 -2.17 -1.93 -1.06
CA ILE A 69 -2.18 -0.72 -0.23
C ILE A 69 -1.57 0.49 -0.95
N MET A 70 -0.48 0.27 -1.68
CA MET A 70 0.13 1.29 -2.53
C MET A 70 -0.88 1.86 -3.50
N LYS A 71 -1.66 1.00 -4.16
CA LYS A 71 -2.68 1.42 -5.10
C LYS A 71 -3.87 2.09 -4.42
N GLN A 72 -4.35 1.51 -3.32
CA GLN A 72 -5.53 1.98 -2.59
C GLN A 72 -5.32 3.37 -1.98
N GLN A 73 -4.11 3.66 -1.52
CA GLN A 73 -3.78 4.94 -0.89
C GLN A 73 -2.94 5.87 -1.78
N ASN A 74 -2.56 5.42 -2.98
CA ASN A 74 -1.67 6.12 -3.89
C ASN A 74 -0.35 6.54 -3.22
N ILE A 75 0.32 5.57 -2.59
CA ILE A 75 1.55 5.77 -1.81
C ILE A 75 2.72 4.92 -2.31
N THR A 76 3.92 5.28 -1.89
CA THR A 76 5.14 4.55 -2.23
C THR A 76 5.25 3.23 -1.46
N PHE A 77 6.13 2.33 -1.93
CA PHE A 77 6.42 1.08 -1.23
C PHE A 77 6.92 1.31 0.21
N GLY A 78 7.75 2.33 0.43
CA GLY A 78 8.27 2.65 1.77
C GLY A 78 7.16 3.05 2.74
N ASP A 79 6.18 3.82 2.28
CA ASP A 79 5.03 4.22 3.09
C ASP A 79 4.10 3.02 3.36
N ALA A 80 3.85 2.20 2.33
CA ALA A 80 3.06 0.97 2.48
C ALA A 80 3.73 -0.02 3.46
N LEU A 81 5.06 -0.14 3.43
CA LEU A 81 5.82 -0.95 4.38
C LEU A 81 5.64 -0.46 5.81
N ARG A 82 5.72 0.86 6.05
CA ARG A 82 5.48 1.44 7.38
C ARG A 82 4.07 1.17 7.89
N ILE A 83 3.05 1.40 7.06
CA ILE A 83 1.65 1.18 7.43
C ILE A 83 1.40 -0.29 7.79
N LEU A 84 1.90 -1.23 6.98
CA LEU A 84 1.68 -2.65 7.23
C LEU A 84 2.49 -3.16 8.40
N ALA A 85 3.71 -2.64 8.60
CA ALA A 85 4.50 -2.99 9.76
C ALA A 85 3.91 -2.47 11.07
N GLU A 86 3.37 -1.25 11.09
CA GLU A 86 2.65 -0.70 12.24
C GLU A 86 1.45 -1.58 12.59
N LYS A 87 0.66 -2.00 11.58
CA LYS A 87 -0.44 -2.95 11.76
C LYS A 87 0.02 -4.32 12.28
N ALA A 88 1.20 -4.78 11.86
CA ALA A 88 1.81 -6.04 12.28
C ALA A 88 2.57 -5.95 13.63
N GLY A 89 2.64 -4.77 14.24
CA GLY A 89 3.43 -4.53 15.46
C GLY A 89 4.94 -4.72 15.26
N ILE A 90 5.45 -4.50 14.05
CA ILE A 90 6.87 -4.61 13.70
C ILE A 90 7.45 -3.19 13.63
N GLU A 91 8.48 -2.92 14.43
CA GLU A 91 9.23 -1.69 14.31
C GLU A 91 10.08 -1.73 13.03
N VAL A 92 9.73 -0.88 12.07
CA VAL A 92 10.58 -0.63 10.90
C VAL A 92 11.52 0.51 11.27
N PRO A 93 12.85 0.29 11.26
CA PRO A 93 13.80 1.38 11.40
C PRO A 93 13.45 2.44 10.36
N SER A 94 13.22 3.67 10.82
CA SER A 94 13.08 4.81 9.93
C SER A 94 14.31 4.84 9.03
N ILE A 95 14.18 4.45 7.77
CA ILE A 95 15.16 4.81 6.75
C ILE A 95 15.09 6.34 6.69
N GLY A 96 16.02 6.97 7.41
CA GLY A 96 16.07 8.40 7.68
C GLY A 96 16.23 9.19 6.38
N GLY A 97 15.09 9.56 5.80
CA GLY A 97 15.04 10.34 4.58
C GLY A 97 13.88 11.32 4.60
N GLN A 98 12.64 10.88 4.80
CA GLN A 98 11.50 11.77 4.53
C GLN A 98 11.38 13.00 5.46
N LYS A 99 11.74 12.89 6.75
CA LYS A 99 11.65 14.03 7.67
C LYS A 99 12.84 14.98 7.51
N GLU A 100 14.06 14.43 7.43
CA GLU A 100 15.29 15.19 7.23
C GLU A 100 15.33 15.83 5.83
N ASP A 101 14.92 15.12 4.78
CA ASP A 101 14.84 15.66 3.43
C ASP A 101 13.80 16.79 3.37
N ARG A 102 12.61 16.63 3.95
CA ARG A 102 11.61 17.71 3.99
C ARG A 102 12.14 18.95 4.70
N GLU A 103 12.79 18.80 5.86
CA GLU A 103 13.42 19.92 6.58
C GLU A 103 14.57 20.56 5.78
N LYS A 104 15.33 19.76 5.03
CA LYS A 104 16.41 20.22 4.17
C LYS A 104 15.88 20.99 2.96
N TYR A 105 14.82 20.51 2.31
CA TYR A 105 14.14 21.18 1.21
C TYR A 105 13.47 22.49 1.67
N ASP A 106 12.83 22.51 2.83
CA ASP A 106 12.23 23.73 3.41
C ASP A 106 13.29 24.80 3.66
N LYS A 107 14.45 24.43 4.21
CA LYS A 107 15.58 25.37 4.40
C LYS A 107 16.09 25.93 3.07
N ILE A 108 16.26 25.08 2.05
CA ILE A 108 16.71 25.53 0.72
C ILE A 108 15.68 26.49 0.10
N TYR A 109 14.40 26.17 0.22
CA TYR A 109 13.32 27.01 -0.30
C TYR A 109 13.28 28.38 0.40
N GLN A 110 13.43 28.42 1.72
CA GLN A 110 13.50 29.67 2.49
C GLN A 110 14.68 30.56 2.06
N VAL A 111 15.86 29.98 1.87
CA VAL A 111 17.05 30.74 1.41
C VAL A 111 16.83 31.28 -0.01
N ASN A 112 16.26 30.47 -0.90
CA ASN A 112 15.99 30.88 -2.27
C ASN A 112 14.94 32.00 -2.32
N GLN A 113 13.89 31.90 -1.50
CA GLN A 113 12.87 32.93 -1.37
C GLN A 113 13.45 34.25 -0.84
N ALA A 114 14.33 34.19 0.17
CA ALA A 114 14.99 35.40 0.69
C ALA A 114 15.91 36.06 -0.36
N ALA A 115 16.65 35.25 -1.13
CA ALA A 115 17.47 35.77 -2.23
C ALA A 115 16.61 36.41 -3.32
N ALA A 116 15.50 35.79 -3.70
CA ALA A 116 14.56 36.32 -4.69
C ALA A 116 13.82 37.60 -4.24
N GLN A 117 13.78 37.89 -2.93
CA GLN A 117 13.24 39.16 -2.42
C GLN A 117 14.28 40.29 -2.40
N TYR A 118 15.57 39.96 -2.46
CA TYR A 118 16.67 40.93 -2.37
C TYR A 118 17.11 41.45 -3.74
N PHE A 119 16.99 40.65 -4.79
CA PHE A 119 17.28 40.99 -6.19
C PHE A 119 16.01 41.29 -6.96
#